data_AF-A0AA87MS05-F1
#
_entry.id   AF-A0AA87MS05-F1
#
_cell.length_a   1.000
_cell.length_b   1.000
_cell.length_c   1.000
_cell.angle_alpha   90.00
_cell.angle_beta   90.00
_cell.angle_gamma   90.00
#
_symmetry.space_group_name_H-M   'P 1'
#
loop_
_entity.id
_entity.type
_entity.pdbx_description
1 polymer ?
#
loop_
_entity_poly.entity_id
_entity_poly.type
_entity_poly.pdbx_seq_one_letter_code
_entity_poly.pdbx_strand_id
1 'polypeptide(L)'
;MDKTAKELISFFNWVGGWDPATPNSITPIDLNQFDLSQGKKLLQSYIPYFKSLIKGEKGIRNWYEWWTENEKLLENILSRGDYLRWKIYPIQEIEKFLKESNALFQRGYRYFWLDGNGLKYYFNM
;
A
#
# COMPACT_ATOMS: atom_id res chain seq x y z
N MET A 1 27.06 -3.17 -32.39
CA MET A 1 26.56 -3.87 -31.19
C MET A 1 25.23 -3.23 -30.83
N ASP A 2 24.14 -3.86 -31.26
CA ASP A 2 22.79 -3.48 -30.87
C ASP A 2 22.62 -3.70 -29.36
N LYS A 3 22.34 -2.61 -28.65
CA LYS A 3 21.80 -2.65 -27.30
C LYS A 3 20.45 -1.97 -27.33
N THR A 4 19.46 -2.62 -27.95
CA THR A 4 18.06 -2.47 -27.57
C THR A 4 17.91 -3.04 -26.16
N ALA A 5 18.40 -2.28 -25.17
CA ALA A 5 17.91 -2.39 -23.82
C ALA A 5 16.45 -1.96 -23.89
N LYS A 6 15.56 -2.92 -24.13
CA LYS A 6 14.17 -2.79 -23.72
C LYS A 6 14.25 -2.43 -22.25
N GLU A 7 14.04 -1.16 -21.93
CA GLU A 7 13.67 -0.77 -20.58
C GLU A 7 12.52 -1.70 -20.21
N LEU A 8 12.81 -2.65 -19.33
CA LEU A 8 11.76 -3.36 -18.62
C LEU A 8 10.94 -2.25 -18.00
N ILE A 9 9.77 -2.00 -18.57
CA ILE A 9 8.73 -1.20 -17.96
C ILE A 9 8.41 -1.96 -16.68
N SER A 10 9.16 -1.63 -15.63
CA SER A 10 8.95 -2.11 -14.30
C SER A 10 7.63 -1.48 -13.90
N PHE A 11 6.55 -2.26 -14.06
CA PHE A 11 5.23 -1.96 -13.49
C PHE A 11 5.31 -1.67 -11.97
N PHE A 12 6.46 -1.97 -11.35
CA PHE A 12 6.79 -1.76 -9.95
C PHE A 12 7.56 -0.47 -9.66
N ASN A 13 7.88 0.37 -10.66
CA ASN A 13 8.81 1.49 -10.43
C ASN A 13 8.33 2.50 -9.40
N TRP A 14 7.03 2.73 -9.17
CA TRP A 14 6.57 3.75 -8.21
C TRP A 14 5.49 3.23 -7.25
N VAL A 15 5.79 2.17 -6.50
CA VAL A 15 5.14 2.02 -5.18
C VAL A 15 5.93 2.94 -4.24
N GLY A 16 5.44 4.17 -4.05
CA GLY A 16 6.01 5.15 -3.13
C GLY A 16 6.41 4.53 -1.78
N GLY A 17 7.65 4.77 -1.37
CA GLY A 17 8.27 4.14 -0.19
C GLY A 17 9.79 4.01 -0.22
N TRP A 18 10.48 4.44 -1.28
CA TRP A 18 11.94 4.32 -1.42
C TRP A 18 12.76 5.41 -0.71
N ASP A 19 12.11 6.39 -0.06
CA ASP A 19 12.83 7.34 0.80
C ASP A 19 13.35 6.59 2.05
N PRO A 20 14.59 6.87 2.51
CA PRO A 20 15.20 6.16 3.63
C PRO A 20 14.32 6.18 4.89
N ALA A 21 14.35 5.06 5.61
CA ALA A 21 13.52 4.76 6.77
C ALA A 21 13.41 5.95 7.73
N THR A 22 12.18 6.38 7.99
CA THR A 22 11.91 7.33 9.06
C THR A 22 11.63 6.56 10.34
N PRO A 23 12.31 6.88 11.45
CA PRO A 23 11.99 6.28 12.72
C PRO A 23 10.65 6.85 13.20
N ASN A 24 9.70 5.94 13.46
CA ASN A 24 8.42 6.18 14.13
C ASN A 24 7.34 6.93 13.33
N SER A 25 6.27 6.21 12.98
CA SER A 25 4.96 6.87 12.80
C SER A 25 3.77 5.98 13.20
N ILE A 26 3.91 4.64 13.17
CA ILE A 26 2.89 3.73 13.70
C ILE A 26 3.53 2.70 14.61
N THR A 27 3.00 2.60 15.82
CA THR A 27 3.35 1.57 16.80
C THR A 27 2.98 0.20 16.22
N PRO A 28 3.91 -0.77 16.16
CA PRO A 28 3.58 -2.15 15.80
C PRO A 28 2.45 -2.66 16.70
N ILE A 29 1.48 -3.34 16.10
CA ILE A 29 0.39 -3.96 16.83
C ILE A 29 0.94 -5.18 17.59
N ASP A 30 0.66 -5.24 18.89
CA ASP A 30 0.84 -6.45 19.68
C ASP A 30 -0.25 -7.46 19.32
N LEU A 31 0.13 -8.50 18.57
CA LEU A 31 -0.77 -9.55 18.09
C LEU A 31 -1.44 -10.33 19.23
N ASN A 32 -0.88 -10.30 20.44
CA ASN A 32 -1.47 -10.96 21.60
C ASN A 32 -2.73 -10.24 22.12
N GLN A 33 -2.97 -9.01 21.67
CA GLN A 33 -4.09 -8.18 22.12
C GLN A 33 -5.28 -8.19 21.16
N PHE A 34 -5.16 -8.78 19.98
CA PHE A 34 -6.20 -8.74 18.95
C PHE A 34 -6.94 -10.06 18.79
N ASP A 35 -8.27 -9.97 18.77
CA ASP A 35 -9.14 -11.08 18.43
C ASP A 35 -9.11 -11.31 16.91
N LEU A 36 -8.36 -12.34 16.49
CA LEU A 36 -8.18 -12.72 15.09
C LEU A 36 -9.50 -13.09 14.39
N SER A 37 -10.56 -13.41 15.12
CA SER A 37 -11.88 -13.69 14.54
C SER A 37 -12.50 -12.47 13.86
N GLN A 38 -12.01 -11.26 14.19
CA GLN A 38 -12.46 -10.02 13.56
C GLN A 38 -11.93 -9.85 12.12
N GLY A 39 -10.96 -10.67 11.70
CA GLY A 39 -10.45 -10.70 10.33
C GLY A 39 -10.01 -9.31 9.84
N LYS A 40 -10.42 -8.94 8.62
CA LYS A 40 -10.07 -7.65 7.99
C LYS A 40 -10.48 -6.42 8.81
N LYS A 41 -11.41 -6.52 9.77
CA LYS A 41 -11.79 -5.39 10.65
C LYS A 41 -10.62 -4.93 11.51
N LEU A 42 -9.67 -5.82 11.82
CA LEU A 42 -8.44 -5.47 12.53
C LEU A 42 -7.62 -4.41 11.81
N LEU A 43 -7.76 -4.28 10.50
CA LEU A 43 -7.07 -3.27 9.72
C LEU A 43 -7.64 -1.84 9.90
N GLN A 44 -8.79 -1.68 10.58
CA GLN A 44 -9.36 -0.35 10.81
C GLN A 44 -8.44 0.54 11.65
N SER A 45 -7.66 -0.03 12.57
CA SER A 45 -6.66 0.69 13.36
C SER A 45 -5.55 1.30 12.48
N TYR A 46 -5.34 0.76 11.28
CA TYR A 46 -4.35 1.22 10.31
C TYR A 46 -4.87 2.24 9.30
N ILE A 47 -6.15 2.64 9.37
CA ILE A 47 -6.71 3.67 8.49
C ILE A 47 -5.84 4.95 8.42
N PRO A 48 -5.33 5.51 9.54
CA PRO A 48 -4.48 6.70 9.48
C PRO A 48 -3.22 6.48 8.63
N TYR A 49 -2.54 5.35 8.83
CA TYR A 49 -1.35 4.99 8.05
C TYR A 49 -1.67 4.83 6.56
N PHE A 50 -2.72 4.09 6.25
CA PHE A 50 -3.15 3.83 4.88
C PHE A 50 -3.51 5.11 4.13
N LYS A 51 -4.12 6.09 4.80
CA LYS A 51 -4.37 7.42 4.24
C LYS A 51 -3.05 8.13 3.90
N SER A 52 -2.11 8.16 4.83
CA SER A 52 -0.79 8.78 4.61
C SER A 52 -0.01 8.10 3.48
N LEU A 53 -0.06 6.76 3.43
CA LEU A 53 0.58 5.96 2.40
C LEU A 53 -0.03 6.27 1.02
N ILE A 54 -1.35 6.22 0.88
CA ILE A 54 -2.02 6.53 -0.40
C ILE A 54 -1.81 7.96 -0.87
N LYS A 55 -1.72 8.92 0.06
CA LYS A 55 -1.41 10.31 -0.25
C LYS A 55 0.06 10.50 -0.66
N GLY A 56 0.93 9.54 -0.33
CA GLY A 56 2.36 9.61 -0.62
C GLY A 56 3.10 10.60 0.27
N GLU A 57 2.65 10.73 1.53
CA GLU A 57 3.31 11.59 2.52
C GLU A 57 4.77 11.18 2.71
N LYS A 58 5.64 12.17 2.93
CA LYS A 58 7.05 11.92 3.23
C LYS A 58 7.19 11.57 4.72
N GLY A 59 8.22 10.80 5.05
CA GLY A 59 8.57 10.51 6.44
C GLY A 59 7.60 9.55 7.13
N ILE A 60 6.96 8.66 6.35
CA ILE A 60 6.18 7.55 6.86
C ILE A 60 6.88 6.23 6.55
N ARG A 61 6.58 5.19 7.33
CA ARG A 61 7.06 3.83 7.06
C ARG A 61 6.61 3.39 5.66
N ASN A 62 7.49 2.75 4.91
CA ASN A 62 7.13 2.25 3.58
C ASN A 62 6.28 0.97 3.66
N TRP A 63 5.57 0.66 2.58
CA TRP A 63 4.67 -0.50 2.54
C TRP A 63 5.40 -1.82 2.83
N TYR A 64 6.61 -2.00 2.30
CA TYR A 64 7.34 -3.26 2.42
C TYR A 64 7.75 -3.52 3.88
N GLU A 65 8.27 -2.51 4.57
CA GLU A 65 8.59 -2.59 6.00
C GLU A 65 7.33 -2.88 6.82
N TRP A 66 6.25 -2.14 6.58
CA TRP A 66 4.99 -2.37 7.28
C TRP A 66 4.45 -3.78 7.02
N TRP A 67 4.56 -4.28 5.78
CA TRP A 67 4.18 -5.63 5.41
C TRP A 67 4.98 -6.67 6.19
N THR A 68 6.31 -6.56 6.21
CA THR A 68 7.19 -7.50 6.91
C THR A 68 6.87 -7.58 8.40
N GLU A 69 6.58 -6.45 9.04
CA GLU A 69 6.18 -6.40 10.45
C GLU A 69 4.80 -7.05 10.71
N ASN A 70 3.90 -6.97 9.72
CA ASN A 70 2.51 -7.41 9.85
C ASN A 70 2.22 -8.72 9.10
N GLU A 71 3.21 -9.39 8.52
CA GLU A 71 3.00 -10.52 7.61
C GLU A 71 2.17 -11.63 8.28
N LYS A 72 2.53 -12.00 9.51
CA LYS A 72 1.81 -13.01 10.29
C LYS A 72 0.37 -12.61 10.61
N LEU A 73 0.11 -11.33 10.90
CA LEU A 73 -1.26 -10.84 11.11
C LEU A 73 -2.06 -11.03 9.82
N LEU A 74 -1.51 -10.57 8.70
CA LEU A 74 -2.16 -10.59 7.40
C LEU A 74 -2.45 -12.01 6.92
N GLU A 75 -1.54 -12.97 7.15
CA GLU A 75 -1.77 -14.39 6.87
C GLU A 75 -2.97 -14.96 7.64
N ASN A 76 -3.20 -14.49 8.87
CA ASN A 76 -4.29 -14.97 9.71
C ASN A 76 -5.63 -14.30 9.40
N ILE A 77 -5.63 -13.03 8.97
CA ILE A 77 -6.86 -12.23 8.85
C ILE A 77 -7.38 -12.09 7.42
N LEU A 78 -6.56 -12.43 6.42
CA LEU A 78 -6.90 -12.36 5.00
C LEU A 78 -7.05 -13.75 4.39
N SER A 79 -7.94 -13.87 3.40
CA SER A 79 -7.92 -15.04 2.52
C SER A 79 -6.60 -15.09 1.74
N ARG A 80 -6.17 -16.29 1.30
CA ARG A 80 -4.93 -16.41 0.51
C ARG A 80 -4.93 -15.51 -0.72
N GLY A 81 -6.07 -15.36 -1.37
CA GLY A 81 -6.24 -14.48 -2.53
C GLY A 81 -6.10 -13.00 -2.18
N ASP A 82 -6.72 -12.56 -1.08
CA ASP A 82 -6.56 -11.18 -0.57
C ASP A 82 -5.12 -10.92 -0.15
N TYR A 83 -4.52 -11.82 0.62
CA TYR A 83 -3.13 -11.71 1.05
C TYR A 83 -2.17 -11.47 -0.13
N LEU A 84 -2.28 -12.27 -1.19
CA LEU A 84 -1.45 -12.09 -2.39
C LEU A 84 -1.74 -10.77 -3.10
N ARG A 85 -3.00 -10.36 -3.21
CA ARG A 85 -3.35 -9.06 -3.81
C ARG A 85 -2.79 -7.89 -3.02
N TRP A 86 -2.86 -7.92 -1.69
CA TRP A 86 -2.30 -6.88 -0.84
C TRP A 86 -0.77 -6.84 -0.93
N LYS A 87 -0.11 -7.99 -1.11
CA LYS A 87 1.33 -8.07 -1.33
C LYS A 87 1.77 -7.49 -2.68
N ILE A 88 1.03 -7.79 -3.75
CA ILE A 88 1.41 -7.45 -5.14
C ILE A 88 0.89 -6.07 -5.56
N TYR A 89 -0.32 -5.71 -5.13
CA TYR A 89 -1.06 -4.50 -5.52
C TYR A 89 -1.53 -3.69 -4.30
N PRO A 90 -0.60 -3.25 -3.43
CA PRO A 90 -0.96 -2.67 -2.14
C PRO A 90 -1.77 -1.40 -2.26
N ILE A 91 -1.45 -0.51 -3.20
CA ILE A 91 -2.13 0.77 -3.33
C ILE A 91 -3.59 0.59 -3.74
N GLN A 92 -3.86 -0.35 -4.65
CA GLN A 92 -5.21 -0.68 -5.09
C GLN A 92 -6.03 -1.30 -3.97
N GLU A 93 -5.45 -2.23 -3.22
CA GLU A 93 -6.13 -2.91 -2.12
C GLU A 93 -6.37 -1.99 -0.92
N ILE A 94 -5.42 -1.11 -0.60
CA ILE A 94 -5.57 -0.09 0.44
C ILE A 94 -6.66 0.90 0.03
N GLU A 95 -6.70 1.33 -1.22
CA GLU A 95 -7.75 2.23 -1.70
C GLU A 95 -9.13 1.57 -1.53
N LYS A 96 -9.25 0.33 -1.99
CA LYS A 96 -10.47 -0.45 -1.87
C LYS A 96 -10.90 -0.54 -0.40
N PHE A 97 -9.96 -0.84 0.50
CA PHE A 97 -10.23 -0.91 1.93
C PHE A 97 -10.69 0.43 2.54
N LEU A 98 -10.06 1.54 2.17
CA LEU A 98 -10.46 2.86 2.67
C LEU A 98 -11.87 3.24 2.17
N LYS A 99 -12.21 2.90 0.93
CA LYS A 99 -13.58 3.05 0.39
C LYS A 99 -14.59 2.19 1.15
N GLU A 100 -14.29 0.90 1.32
CA GLU A 100 -15.12 -0.05 2.11
C GLU A 100 -15.32 0.41 3.55
N SER A 101 -14.33 1.12 4.12
CA SER A 101 -14.37 1.65 5.48
C SER A 101 -15.04 3.02 5.60
N ASN A 102 -15.62 3.57 4.51
CA ASN A 102 -16.15 4.93 4.45
C ASN A 102 -15.17 6.01 4.93
N ALA A 103 -13.87 5.76 4.79
CA ALA A 103 -12.82 6.67 5.22
C ALA A 103 -12.53 7.68 4.11
N LEU A 104 -12.60 8.99 4.41
CA LEU A 104 -12.17 10.02 3.46
C LEU A 104 -10.65 10.02 3.30
N PHE A 105 -10.14 9.98 2.06
CA PHE A 105 -8.72 10.00 1.74
C PHE A 105 -8.43 10.77 0.45
N GLN A 106 -7.18 11.19 0.27
CA GLN A 106 -6.70 11.86 -0.93
C GLN A 106 -5.67 10.97 -1.64
N ARG A 107 -5.86 10.73 -2.93
CA ARG A 107 -4.91 10.01 -3.77
C ARG A 107 -3.67 10.87 -4.04
N GLY A 108 -2.49 10.32 -3.79
CA GLY A 108 -1.21 10.94 -4.11
C GLY A 108 -0.88 10.84 -5.60
N TYR A 109 -0.24 11.86 -6.16
CA TYR A 109 0.26 11.88 -7.54
C TYR A 109 1.45 10.92 -7.76
N ARG A 110 2.00 10.37 -6.69
CA ARG A 110 3.16 9.45 -6.71
C ARG A 110 2.81 8.04 -7.19
N TYR A 111 1.52 7.71 -7.28
CA TYR A 111 1.05 6.36 -7.62
C TYR A 111 0.32 6.35 -8.96
N PHE A 112 0.50 5.26 -9.71
CA PHE A 112 -0.27 5.03 -10.92
C PHE A 112 -1.66 4.49 -10.56
N TRP A 113 -2.68 5.32 -10.75
CA TRP A 113 -4.08 4.95 -10.49
C TRP A 113 -4.69 4.29 -11.73
N LEU A 114 -5.23 3.08 -11.56
CA LEU A 114 -5.77 2.26 -12.64
C LEU A 114 -7.17 2.68 -13.12
N ASP A 115 -7.69 3.79 -12.62
CA ASP A 115 -9.02 4.29 -12.95
C ASP A 115 -9.01 5.17 -14.21
N GLY A 116 -8.62 4.60 -15.35
CA GLY A 116 -8.93 5.08 -16.71
C GLY A 116 -8.44 6.48 -17.15
N ASN A 117 -8.08 7.37 -16.23
CA ASN A 117 -7.73 8.78 -16.47
C ASN A 117 -6.29 9.10 -16.08
N GLY A 118 -5.57 8.17 -15.43
CA GLY A 118 -4.16 8.35 -15.07
C GLY A 118 -3.28 8.66 -16.29
N LEU A 119 -3.59 8.07 -17.45
CA LEU A 119 -2.86 8.30 -18.70
C LEU A 119 -2.94 9.75 -19.21
N LYS A 120 -3.98 10.52 -18.86
CA LYS A 120 -4.10 11.93 -19.28
C LYS A 120 -3.03 12.82 -18.66
N TYR A 121 -2.51 12.47 -17.48
CA TYR A 121 -1.46 13.22 -16.81
C TYR A 121 -0.05 12.87 -17.31
N TYR A 122 0.12 11.71 -17.95
CA TYR A 122 1.42 11.26 -18.47
C TYR A 122 1.60 11.50 -19.98
N PHE A 123 0.52 11.65 -20.75
CA PHE A 123 0.58 11.94 -22.20
C PHE A 123 0.48 13.43 -22.56
N ASN A 124 0.47 14.33 -21.58
CA ASN A 124 0.56 15.79 -21.76
C ASN A 124 1.94 16.36 -21.39
N MET A 125 3.00 15.55 -21.55
CA MET A 125 4.39 16.02 -21.55
C MET A 125 4.98 15.97 -22.95
#